data_AF-A0A0B8QCB4-F1
#
_entry.id   AF-A0A0B8QCB4-F1
#
_cell.length_a   1.000
_cell.length_b   1.000
_cell.length_c   1.000
_cell.angle_alpha   90.00
_cell.angle_beta   90.00
_cell.angle_gamma   90.00
#
_symmetry.space_group_name_H-M   'P 1'
#
loop_
_entity.id
_entity.type
_entity.pdbx_description
1 polymer ?
#
loop_
_entity_poly.entity_id
_entity_poly.type
_entity_poly.pdbx_seq_one_letter_code
_entity_poly.pdbx_strand_id
1 'polypeptide(L)'
;MRQIENEIVGHPELESVYTRTGGDEEIGTVQVTPVDWQYRRPVKDIIEELRERTDKFAGVEIEYKFPDAGPPVENDLVIEVTARDPSQIDAAAKQVRLWADGNPALTNISDNSSKPGIDWTIDVNRADAARFGADATLVGNTVQFVTNGLTVGDYLPDDTDDQVDILVRFPTEKRDIGRFDELRVKTHSGLVPITNFARVKPEPKQDTIHRLDGKRIVNVVADMAEGYNLAIELPAIQKALEELNLPAGVEFSIKGQNEEQQNSSAFLQSAFMAALAVMALILITQFNSFYQAFLILSAVLFSTVGVFAGLLVFQRPFGIIMSGIGVIALAGIVVNNNIVLIDTYNQLRKRGLHKEEAILRTGVQRLRPVLLTTVTTILGLMPMVLQTNVDLINQKIEIGAPSTQWWTQLATAIAGGLAFATLLTLVLTPCLLMFGRDKVKQEAEDTVPKSLMDKEPEKGVA
;
A
#
# COMPACT_ATOMS: atom_id res chain seq x y z
N MET A 1 -12.78 -5.75 -26.74
CA MET A 1 -13.83 -5.58 -25.72
C MET A 1 -14.94 -6.62 -25.82
N ARG A 2 -15.94 -6.53 -26.71
CA ARG A 2 -17.04 -7.53 -26.77
C ARG A 2 -16.59 -9.00 -26.84
N GLN A 3 -15.51 -9.28 -27.58
CA GLN A 3 -14.95 -10.62 -27.65
C GLN A 3 -14.36 -11.09 -26.30
N ILE A 4 -13.69 -10.20 -25.56
CA ILE A 4 -13.13 -10.47 -24.23
C ILE A 4 -14.27 -10.64 -23.22
N GLU A 5 -15.26 -9.75 -23.26
CA GLU A 5 -16.46 -9.83 -22.44
C GLU A 5 -17.17 -11.18 -22.62
N ASN A 6 -17.34 -11.67 -23.86
CA ASN A 6 -17.97 -12.97 -24.11
C ASN A 6 -17.22 -14.17 -23.51
N GLU A 7 -15.90 -14.06 -23.25
CA GLU A 7 -15.13 -15.13 -22.59
C GLU A 7 -15.30 -15.10 -21.06
N ILE A 8 -15.61 -13.92 -20.50
CA ILE A 8 -15.77 -13.68 -19.06
C ILE A 8 -17.24 -13.88 -18.65
N VAL A 9 -18.18 -13.45 -19.49
CA VAL A 9 -19.63 -13.55 -19.26
C VAL A 9 -20.06 -15.02 -19.26
N GLY A 10 -20.85 -15.39 -18.26
CA GLY A 10 -21.34 -16.76 -18.09
C GLY A 10 -20.39 -17.66 -17.29
N HIS A 11 -19.29 -17.13 -16.75
CA HIS A 11 -18.47 -17.84 -15.79
C HIS A 11 -19.28 -18.12 -14.50
N PRO A 12 -19.38 -19.38 -14.03
CA PRO A 12 -20.28 -19.76 -12.94
C PRO A 12 -19.92 -19.13 -11.58
N GLU A 13 -18.66 -18.70 -11.43
CA GLU A 13 -18.14 -18.08 -10.19
C GLU A 13 -18.17 -16.54 -10.21
N LEU A 14 -18.80 -15.92 -11.24
CA LEU A 14 -18.99 -14.47 -11.34
C LEU A 14 -20.48 -14.12 -11.20
N GLU A 15 -20.79 -13.19 -10.31
CA GLU A 15 -22.16 -12.69 -10.09
C GLU A 15 -22.53 -11.63 -11.13
N SER A 16 -21.63 -10.70 -11.40
CA SER A 16 -21.84 -9.67 -12.42
C SER A 16 -20.56 -9.30 -13.15
N VAL A 17 -20.72 -8.87 -14.40
CA VAL A 17 -19.66 -8.39 -15.27
C VAL A 17 -20.13 -7.05 -15.83
N TYR A 18 -19.35 -6.01 -15.60
CA TYR A 18 -19.60 -4.68 -16.12
C TYR A 18 -18.44 -4.26 -17.03
N THR A 19 -18.74 -4.02 -18.30
CA THR A 19 -17.75 -3.62 -19.29
C THR A 19 -17.91 -2.15 -19.60
N ARG A 20 -16.83 -1.39 -19.48
CA ARG A 20 -16.72 -0.01 -19.95
C ARG A 20 -15.73 0.02 -21.11
N THR A 21 -16.08 0.69 -22.21
CA THR A 21 -15.17 0.91 -23.33
C THR A 21 -14.63 2.33 -23.33
N GLY A 22 -13.33 2.49 -23.57
CA GLY A 22 -12.62 3.75 -23.51
C GLY A 22 -12.18 4.14 -22.10
N GLY A 23 -11.01 4.78 -22.03
CA GLY A 23 -10.38 5.32 -20.84
C GLY A 23 -9.17 6.17 -21.24
N ASP A 24 -8.47 6.73 -20.26
CA ASP A 24 -7.19 7.42 -20.49
C ASP A 24 -6.14 6.32 -20.67
N GLU A 25 -5.66 6.11 -21.90
CA GLU A 25 -4.64 5.10 -22.28
C GLU A 25 -5.09 3.62 -22.31
N GLU A 26 -6.36 3.31 -22.06
CA GLU A 26 -6.90 1.94 -22.15
C GLU A 26 -8.00 1.79 -23.22
N ILE A 27 -8.09 0.58 -23.78
CA ILE A 27 -9.18 0.21 -24.72
C ILE A 27 -10.51 0.10 -23.97
N GLY A 28 -10.47 -0.27 -22.69
CA GLY A 28 -11.61 -0.30 -21.78
C GLY A 28 -11.39 -1.24 -20.60
N THR A 29 -12.20 -1.06 -19.57
CA THR A 29 -12.13 -1.79 -18.30
C THR A 29 -13.25 -2.84 -18.22
N VAL A 30 -12.94 -4.03 -17.71
CA VAL A 30 -13.94 -5.05 -17.35
C VAL A 30 -13.93 -5.21 -15.83
N GLN A 31 -14.96 -4.71 -15.17
CA GLN A 31 -15.15 -4.90 -13.74
C GLN A 31 -15.96 -6.17 -13.50
N VAL A 32 -15.37 -7.12 -12.77
CA VAL A 32 -16.00 -8.38 -12.40
C VAL A 32 -16.32 -8.40 -10.92
N THR A 33 -17.56 -8.75 -10.57
CA THR A 33 -17.96 -9.04 -9.20
C THR A 33 -18.05 -10.55 -9.04
N PRO A 34 -17.11 -11.18 -8.31
CA PRO A 34 -17.17 -12.61 -8.08
C PRO A 34 -18.29 -12.94 -7.10
N VAL A 35 -18.82 -14.17 -7.18
CA VAL A 35 -19.79 -14.70 -6.20
C VAL A 35 -19.15 -14.69 -4.81
N ASP A 36 -19.97 -14.71 -3.75
CA ASP A 36 -19.52 -14.85 -2.36
C ASP A 36 -18.41 -15.90 -2.23
N TRP A 37 -17.34 -15.54 -1.52
CA TRP A 37 -16.08 -16.30 -1.43
C TRP A 37 -16.26 -17.77 -0.98
N GLN A 38 -17.39 -18.11 -0.35
CA GLN A 38 -17.75 -19.46 0.09
C GLN A 38 -18.14 -20.40 -1.06
N TYR A 39 -18.66 -19.85 -2.15
CA TYR A 39 -19.20 -20.61 -3.29
C TYR A 39 -18.28 -20.59 -4.50
N ARG A 40 -17.06 -20.08 -4.33
CA ARG A 40 -16.08 -19.98 -5.41
C ARG A 40 -14.71 -20.40 -4.93
N ARG A 41 -13.87 -20.77 -5.89
CA ARG A 41 -12.43 -20.90 -5.68
C ARG A 41 -11.80 -19.56 -5.27
N PRO A 42 -10.58 -19.59 -4.69
CA PRO A 42 -9.77 -18.39 -4.53
C PRO A 42 -9.79 -17.52 -5.80
N VAL A 43 -9.90 -16.19 -5.65
CA VAL A 43 -10.01 -15.28 -6.82
C VAL A 43 -8.80 -15.46 -7.74
N LYS A 44 -7.64 -15.80 -7.16
CA LYS A 44 -6.41 -16.07 -7.89
C LYS A 44 -6.57 -17.16 -8.96
N ASP A 45 -7.16 -18.29 -8.60
CA ASP A 45 -7.36 -19.42 -9.53
C ASP A 45 -8.31 -19.03 -10.66
N ILE A 46 -9.32 -18.20 -10.35
CA ILE A 46 -10.26 -17.66 -11.34
C ILE A 46 -9.53 -16.72 -12.30
N ILE A 47 -8.67 -15.84 -11.79
CA ILE A 47 -7.90 -14.92 -12.63
C ILE A 47 -6.91 -15.68 -13.52
N GLU A 48 -6.23 -16.69 -13.00
CA GLU A 48 -5.32 -17.52 -13.80
C GLU A 48 -6.08 -18.22 -14.94
N GLU A 49 -7.25 -18.78 -14.65
CA GLU A 49 -8.12 -19.37 -15.67
C GLU A 49 -8.59 -18.33 -16.70
N LEU A 50 -8.96 -17.12 -16.26
CA LEU A 50 -9.33 -16.04 -17.16
C LEU A 50 -8.16 -15.62 -18.03
N ARG A 51 -6.94 -15.56 -17.47
CA ARG A 51 -5.70 -15.24 -18.18
C ARG A 51 -5.46 -16.24 -19.30
N GLU A 52 -5.50 -17.53 -19.00
CA GLU A 52 -5.36 -18.60 -20.01
C GLU A 52 -6.40 -18.49 -21.13
N ARG A 53 -7.65 -18.16 -20.81
CA ARG A 53 -8.74 -18.03 -21.80
C ARG A 53 -8.60 -16.81 -22.69
N THR A 54 -8.10 -15.70 -22.16
CA THR A 54 -7.99 -14.44 -22.92
C THR A 54 -6.65 -14.27 -23.62
N ASP A 55 -5.61 -15.04 -23.27
CA ASP A 55 -4.27 -14.98 -23.90
C ASP A 55 -4.30 -15.28 -25.42
N LYS A 56 -5.41 -15.87 -25.91
CA LYS A 56 -5.66 -16.07 -27.34
C LYS A 56 -5.83 -14.77 -28.15
N PHE A 57 -6.10 -13.63 -27.49
CA PHE A 57 -6.34 -12.36 -28.17
C PHE A 57 -5.02 -11.63 -28.45
N ALA A 58 -4.46 -11.85 -29.64
CA ALA A 58 -3.27 -11.14 -30.08
C ALA A 58 -3.52 -9.62 -30.22
N GLY A 59 -2.57 -8.81 -29.73
CA GLY A 59 -2.60 -7.36 -29.85
C GLY A 59 -3.34 -6.62 -28.73
N VAL A 60 -3.70 -7.31 -27.64
CA VAL A 60 -4.26 -6.70 -26.43
C VAL A 60 -3.40 -7.11 -25.23
N GLU A 61 -2.96 -6.14 -24.44
CA GLU A 61 -2.35 -6.37 -23.13
C GLU A 61 -3.49 -6.35 -22.10
N ILE A 62 -3.74 -7.46 -21.42
CA ILE A 62 -4.80 -7.58 -20.42
C ILE A 62 -4.16 -7.61 -19.04
N GLU A 63 -4.53 -6.64 -18.22
CA GLU A 63 -4.06 -6.50 -16.86
C GLU A 63 -5.14 -6.98 -15.88
N TYR A 64 -4.75 -7.81 -14.92
CA TYR A 64 -5.65 -8.34 -13.90
C TYR A 64 -5.35 -7.70 -12.56
N LYS A 65 -6.10 -6.64 -12.22
CA LYS A 65 -5.98 -5.96 -10.94
C LYS A 65 -6.91 -6.58 -9.89
N PHE A 66 -6.37 -6.79 -8.69
CA PHE A 66 -7.17 -7.03 -7.50
C PHE A 66 -7.33 -5.70 -6.76
N PRO A 67 -8.46 -5.46 -6.09
CA PRO A 67 -8.52 -4.43 -5.06
C PRO A 67 -7.52 -4.80 -3.97
N ASP A 68 -6.35 -4.18 -3.98
CA ASP A 68 -5.32 -4.50 -3.01
C ASP A 68 -5.72 -4.05 -1.61
N ALA A 69 -5.25 -4.85 -0.66
CA ALA A 69 -5.51 -4.69 0.74
C ALA A 69 -4.58 -3.63 1.37
N GLY A 70 -4.72 -2.34 1.00
CA GLY A 70 -3.88 -1.25 1.53
C GLY A 70 -4.31 0.16 1.08
N PRO A 71 -3.52 1.22 1.36
CA PRO A 71 -3.63 2.46 0.60
C PRO A 71 -3.56 2.10 -0.89
N PRO A 72 -4.37 2.71 -1.77
CA PRO A 72 -4.36 2.38 -3.18
C PRO A 72 -3.00 2.76 -3.77
N VAL A 73 -2.08 1.80 -3.81
CA VAL A 73 -0.87 1.86 -4.63
C VAL A 73 -1.24 1.15 -5.92
N GLU A 74 -1.04 1.83 -7.04
CA GLU A 74 -1.58 1.36 -8.31
C GLU A 74 -0.90 0.09 -8.84
N ASN A 75 0.37 -0.13 -8.45
CA ASN A 75 1.21 -1.29 -8.78
C ASN A 75 2.29 -1.49 -7.70
N ASP A 76 2.80 -2.71 -7.52
CA ASP A 76 3.85 -3.00 -6.53
C ASP A 76 5.19 -2.31 -6.86
N LEU A 77 5.62 -2.42 -8.13
CA LEU A 77 6.87 -1.90 -8.65
C LEU A 77 6.58 -0.87 -9.75
N VAL A 78 7.16 0.32 -9.62
CA VAL A 78 7.10 1.36 -10.64
C VAL A 78 8.52 1.77 -10.99
N ILE A 79 8.96 1.51 -12.21
CA ILE A 79 10.26 1.95 -12.71
C ILE A 79 10.03 3.21 -13.54
N GLU A 80 10.38 4.36 -12.97
CA GLU A 80 10.33 5.64 -13.65
C GLU A 80 11.59 5.82 -14.49
N VAL A 81 11.42 5.90 -15.80
CA VAL A 81 12.50 6.22 -16.74
C VAL A 81 12.38 7.69 -17.12
N THR A 82 13.43 8.45 -16.87
CA THR A 82 13.50 9.88 -17.18
C THR A 82 14.67 10.14 -18.11
N ALA A 83 14.51 11.06 -19.06
CA ALA A 83 15.59 11.40 -19.99
C ALA A 83 15.71 12.90 -20.18
N ARG A 84 16.95 13.39 -20.31
CA ARG A 84 17.19 14.79 -20.74
C ARG A 84 16.85 15.00 -22.21
N ASP A 85 17.07 13.97 -23.04
CA ASP A 85 16.69 13.96 -24.45
C ASP A 85 15.44 13.08 -24.65
N PRO A 86 14.29 13.67 -25.03
CA PRO A 86 13.05 12.93 -25.27
C PRO A 86 13.13 11.87 -26.37
N SER A 87 14.14 11.90 -27.25
CA SER A 87 14.29 10.92 -28.33
C SER A 87 14.77 9.55 -27.85
N GLN A 88 15.48 9.50 -26.72
CA GLN A 88 16.08 8.27 -26.18
C GLN A 88 15.17 7.56 -25.17
N ILE A 89 14.15 8.24 -24.64
CA ILE A 89 13.31 7.73 -23.55
C ILE A 89 12.52 6.50 -23.95
N ASP A 90 11.93 6.50 -25.15
CA ASP A 90 11.09 5.41 -25.64
C ASP A 90 11.95 4.16 -25.94
N ALA A 91 13.21 4.35 -26.35
CA ALA A 91 14.16 3.26 -26.54
C ALA A 91 14.63 2.65 -25.21
N ALA A 92 14.92 3.51 -24.23
CA ALA A 92 15.30 3.08 -22.88
C ALA A 92 14.15 2.35 -22.16
N ALA A 93 12.92 2.89 -22.24
CA ALA A 93 11.74 2.26 -21.67
C ALA A 93 11.50 0.87 -22.28
N LYS A 94 11.69 0.70 -23.59
CA LYS A 94 11.62 -0.62 -24.25
C LYS A 94 12.67 -1.60 -23.72
N GLN A 95 13.89 -1.15 -23.45
CA GLN A 95 14.92 -2.01 -22.84
C GLN A 95 14.50 -2.46 -21.44
N VAL A 96 14.00 -1.53 -20.61
CA VAL A 96 13.49 -1.84 -19.27
C VAL A 96 12.30 -2.80 -19.35
N ARG A 97 11.36 -2.57 -20.29
CA ARG A 97 10.20 -3.43 -20.52
C ARG A 97 10.61 -4.85 -20.89
N LEU A 98 11.56 -5.01 -21.82
CA LEU A 98 12.08 -6.32 -22.24
C LEU A 98 12.80 -7.06 -21.11
N TRP A 99 13.52 -6.32 -20.26
CA TRP A 99 14.13 -6.90 -19.07
C TRP A 99 13.05 -7.37 -18.08
N ALA A 100 12.02 -6.56 -17.86
CA ALA A 100 10.92 -6.91 -16.96
C ALA A 100 10.16 -8.15 -17.46
N ASP A 101 9.88 -8.25 -18.76
CA ASP A 101 9.25 -9.44 -19.37
C ASP A 101 10.05 -10.73 -19.17
N GLY A 102 11.38 -10.61 -19.09
CA GLY A 102 12.27 -11.74 -18.85
C GLY A 102 12.39 -12.16 -17.39
N ASN A 103 11.82 -11.38 -16.46
CA ASN A 103 11.97 -11.61 -15.03
C ASN A 103 10.79 -12.42 -14.46
N PRO A 104 11.01 -13.67 -13.98
CA PRO A 104 9.93 -14.50 -13.46
C PRO A 104 9.31 -13.96 -12.15
N ALA A 105 9.96 -13.01 -11.48
CA ALA A 105 9.44 -12.38 -10.28
C ALA A 105 8.39 -11.30 -10.56
N LEU A 106 8.15 -10.93 -11.83
CA LEU A 106 7.25 -9.85 -12.22
C LEU A 106 6.05 -10.37 -13.03
N THR A 107 4.89 -9.77 -12.82
CA THR A 107 3.62 -10.05 -13.51
C THR A 107 2.87 -8.75 -13.80
N ASN A 108 1.78 -8.78 -14.60
CA ASN A 108 0.97 -7.60 -14.94
C ASN A 108 1.80 -6.40 -15.44
N ILE A 109 2.84 -6.67 -16.24
CA ILE A 109 3.77 -5.63 -16.62
C ILE A 109 3.14 -4.76 -17.71
N SER A 110 3.13 -3.45 -17.50
CA SER A 110 2.63 -2.48 -18.48
C SER A 110 3.51 -1.24 -18.51
N ASP A 111 3.35 -0.45 -19.57
CA ASP A 111 4.09 0.78 -19.77
C ASP A 111 3.24 1.84 -20.48
N ASN A 112 3.47 3.10 -20.14
CA ASN A 112 2.82 4.25 -20.77
C ASN A 112 3.66 4.87 -21.90
N SER A 113 4.57 4.11 -22.52
CA SER A 113 5.31 4.59 -23.69
C SER A 113 4.40 4.64 -24.91
N SER A 114 4.76 5.47 -25.90
CA SER A 114 3.99 5.55 -27.15
C SER A 114 4.03 4.20 -27.87
N LYS A 115 2.88 3.51 -27.89
CA LYS A 115 2.73 2.23 -28.60
C LYS A 115 2.81 2.47 -30.12
N PRO A 116 3.30 1.49 -30.91
CA PRO A 116 3.38 1.63 -32.36
C PRO A 116 2.01 1.91 -32.97
N GLY A 117 1.88 3.05 -33.63
CA GLY A 117 0.65 3.48 -34.30
C GLY A 117 0.94 4.54 -35.34
N ILE A 118 -0.08 4.90 -36.10
CA ILE A 118 0.00 5.96 -37.11
C ILE A 118 -1.02 7.03 -36.74
N ASP A 119 -0.53 8.25 -36.53
CA ASP A 119 -1.35 9.45 -36.53
C ASP A 119 -1.32 10.06 -37.93
N TRP A 120 -2.49 10.46 -38.41
CA TRP A 120 -2.64 11.09 -39.72
C TRP A 120 -2.58 12.61 -39.56
N THR A 121 -1.40 13.19 -39.79
CA THR A 121 -1.19 14.63 -39.72
C THR A 121 -1.60 15.29 -41.03
N ILE A 122 -2.46 16.31 -40.94
CA ILE A 122 -2.94 17.08 -42.09
C ILE A 122 -2.10 18.35 -42.22
N ASP A 123 -1.16 18.32 -43.17
CA ASP A 123 -0.25 19.41 -43.48
C ASP A 123 -0.92 20.39 -44.45
N VAL A 124 -1.39 21.54 -43.93
CA VAL A 124 -2.08 22.58 -44.70
C VAL A 124 -1.08 23.64 -45.15
N ASN A 125 -0.91 23.80 -46.46
CA ASN A 125 -0.18 24.92 -47.03
C ASN A 125 -1.05 26.18 -46.99
N ARG A 126 -0.81 27.03 -45.98
CA ARG A 126 -1.54 28.29 -45.77
C ARG A 126 -1.48 29.23 -46.98
N ALA A 127 -0.37 29.24 -47.74
CA ALA A 127 -0.24 30.11 -48.91
C ALA A 127 -1.14 29.67 -50.07
N ASP A 128 -1.24 28.36 -50.32
CA ASP A 128 -2.12 27.83 -51.37
C ASP A 128 -3.58 27.87 -50.92
N ALA A 129 -3.89 27.59 -49.65
CA ALA A 129 -5.24 27.73 -49.11
C ALA A 129 -5.78 29.16 -49.31
N ALA A 130 -4.96 30.18 -49.01
CA ALA A 130 -5.32 31.59 -49.19
C ALA A 130 -5.63 31.96 -50.65
N ARG A 131 -4.91 31.38 -51.63
CA ARG A 131 -5.16 31.61 -53.07
C ARG A 131 -6.56 31.16 -53.50
N PHE A 132 -7.09 30.11 -52.86
CA PHE A 132 -8.42 29.58 -53.13
C PHE A 132 -9.49 30.10 -52.17
N GLY A 133 -9.14 31.08 -51.32
CA GLY A 133 -10.06 31.66 -50.33
C GLY A 133 -10.45 30.69 -49.21
N ALA A 134 -9.58 29.74 -48.87
CA ALA A 134 -9.70 28.81 -47.76
C ALA A 134 -8.74 29.16 -46.62
N ASP A 135 -9.07 28.77 -45.39
CA ASP A 135 -8.22 28.90 -44.21
C ASP A 135 -8.09 27.56 -43.48
N ALA A 136 -7.15 27.48 -42.51
CA ALA A 136 -6.90 26.25 -41.78
C ALA A 136 -8.13 25.76 -40.99
N THR A 137 -8.96 26.68 -40.50
CA THR A 137 -10.19 26.36 -39.76
C THR A 137 -11.21 25.66 -40.65
N LEU A 138 -11.43 26.16 -41.87
CA LEU A 138 -12.33 25.56 -42.84
C LEU A 138 -11.86 24.17 -43.27
N VAL A 139 -10.54 23.97 -43.42
CA VAL A 139 -9.96 22.64 -43.66
C VAL A 139 -10.22 21.72 -42.47
N GLY A 140 -9.93 22.17 -41.25
CA GLY A 140 -10.19 21.41 -40.03
C GLY A 140 -11.65 20.98 -39.88
N ASN A 141 -12.59 21.91 -40.08
CA ASN A 141 -14.03 21.61 -40.03
C ASN A 141 -14.44 20.59 -41.10
N THR A 142 -13.88 20.70 -42.32
CA THR A 142 -14.17 19.76 -43.42
C THR A 142 -13.70 18.34 -43.07
N VAL A 143 -12.54 18.23 -42.43
CA VAL A 143 -11.98 16.96 -41.95
C VAL A 143 -12.84 16.39 -40.82
N GLN A 144 -13.27 17.24 -39.87
CA GLN A 144 -14.13 16.82 -38.77
C GLN A 144 -15.46 16.21 -39.26
N PHE A 145 -16.04 16.69 -40.37
CA PHE A 145 -17.23 16.07 -40.94
C PHE A 145 -17.04 14.61 -41.39
N VAL A 146 -15.82 14.19 -41.69
CA VAL A 146 -15.47 12.82 -42.12
C VAL A 146 -15.06 11.96 -40.93
N THR A 147 -14.53 12.57 -39.86
CA THR A 147 -14.04 11.87 -38.66
C THR A 147 -15.10 11.86 -37.54
N ASN A 148 -14.90 12.64 -36.46
CA ASN A 148 -15.72 12.60 -35.24
C ASN A 148 -17.02 13.41 -35.37
N GLY A 149 -17.13 14.25 -36.39
CA GLY A 149 -18.17 15.26 -36.54
C GLY A 149 -17.75 16.62 -36.00
N LEU A 150 -18.43 17.66 -36.48
CA LEU A 150 -18.31 19.02 -35.98
C LEU A 150 -19.48 19.28 -35.02
N THR A 151 -19.18 19.64 -33.77
CA THR A 151 -20.20 20.07 -32.79
C THR A 151 -20.76 21.42 -33.22
N VAL A 152 -22.08 21.49 -33.40
CA VAL A 152 -22.78 22.73 -33.83
C VAL A 152 -23.63 23.34 -32.73
N GLY A 153 -23.79 22.65 -31.61
CA GLY A 153 -24.47 23.12 -30.41
C GLY A 153 -24.77 21.96 -29.48
N ASP A 154 -25.31 22.31 -28.32
CA ASP A 154 -25.62 21.35 -27.25
C ASP A 154 -27.13 21.33 -27.06
N TYR A 155 -27.66 20.16 -26.68
CA TYR A 155 -29.07 19.96 -26.36
C TYR A 155 -29.18 19.41 -24.94
N LEU A 156 -30.04 20.01 -24.12
CA LEU A 156 -30.38 19.48 -22.80
C LEU A 156 -31.76 18.80 -22.89
N PRO A 157 -31.83 17.47 -22.80
CA PRO A 157 -33.10 16.75 -22.70
C PRO A 157 -33.87 17.14 -21.44
N ASP A 158 -35.21 17.16 -21.49
CA ASP A 158 -36.05 17.54 -20.34
C ASP A 158 -35.99 16.52 -19.18
N ASP A 159 -35.45 15.33 -19.41
CA ASP A 159 -35.38 14.21 -18.47
C ASP A 159 -34.02 13.99 -17.82
N THR A 160 -33.01 14.79 -18.17
CA THR A 160 -31.64 14.66 -17.64
C THR A 160 -31.00 16.03 -17.39
N ASP A 161 -30.14 16.13 -16.38
CA ASP A 161 -29.35 17.34 -16.15
C ASP A 161 -28.08 17.43 -17.04
N ASP A 162 -27.80 16.39 -17.84
CA ASP A 162 -26.62 16.30 -18.70
C ASP A 162 -26.89 16.79 -20.13
N GLN A 163 -26.04 17.69 -20.64
CA GLN A 163 -26.11 18.17 -22.02
C GLN A 163 -25.54 17.13 -22.98
N VAL A 164 -26.14 17.02 -24.17
CA VAL A 164 -25.68 16.16 -25.27
C VAL A 164 -25.29 16.98 -26.49
N ASP A 165 -24.16 16.64 -27.11
CA ASP A 165 -23.65 17.34 -28.28
C ASP A 165 -24.48 17.04 -29.54
N ILE A 166 -24.83 18.09 -30.28
CA ILE A 166 -25.36 17.99 -31.64
C ILE A 166 -24.18 18.02 -32.62
N LEU A 167 -23.90 16.87 -33.24
CA LEU A 167 -22.79 16.69 -34.18
C LEU A 167 -23.29 16.65 -35.63
N VAL A 168 -22.66 17.43 -36.51
CA VAL A 168 -22.83 17.33 -37.96
C VAL A 168 -21.67 16.53 -38.56
N ARG A 169 -22.00 15.56 -39.41
CA ARG A 169 -21.02 14.67 -40.06
C ARG A 169 -21.60 14.10 -41.35
N PHE A 170 -20.74 13.66 -42.27
CA PHE A 170 -21.18 13.01 -43.51
C PHE A 170 -21.87 11.67 -43.27
N PRO A 171 -22.61 11.11 -44.24
CA PRO A 171 -23.11 9.74 -44.15
C PRO A 171 -21.97 8.74 -43.94
N THR A 172 -22.23 7.64 -43.24
CA THR A 172 -21.24 6.62 -42.86
C THR A 172 -20.39 6.13 -44.04
N GLU A 173 -20.99 5.97 -45.22
CA GLU A 173 -20.31 5.55 -46.46
C GLU A 173 -19.24 6.52 -46.97
N LYS A 174 -19.26 7.77 -46.50
CA LYS A 174 -18.31 8.83 -46.84
C LYS A 174 -17.39 9.20 -45.68
N ARG A 175 -17.48 8.50 -44.54
CA ARG A 175 -16.61 8.68 -43.37
C ARG A 175 -15.39 7.77 -43.48
N ASP A 176 -14.55 8.04 -44.46
CA ASP A 176 -13.32 7.30 -44.67
C ASP A 176 -12.18 8.30 -44.91
N ILE A 177 -11.19 8.30 -44.00
CA ILE A 177 -9.99 9.14 -44.15
C ILE A 177 -9.14 8.70 -45.35
N GLY A 178 -9.26 7.44 -45.78
CA GLY A 178 -8.65 6.94 -47.01
C GLY A 178 -9.17 7.64 -48.28
N ARG A 179 -10.30 8.34 -48.18
CA ARG A 179 -10.87 9.17 -49.26
C ARG A 179 -10.61 10.66 -49.06
N PHE A 180 -9.58 11.02 -48.29
CA PHE A 180 -9.18 12.42 -48.10
C PHE A 180 -9.07 13.18 -49.44
N ASP A 181 -8.54 12.52 -50.47
CA ASP A 181 -8.34 13.11 -51.79
C ASP A 181 -9.65 13.49 -52.52
N GLU A 182 -10.77 12.88 -52.15
CA GLU A 182 -12.09 13.15 -52.71
C GLU A 182 -12.80 14.31 -52.02
N LEU A 183 -12.28 14.79 -50.88
CA LEU A 183 -12.92 15.84 -50.10
C LEU A 183 -12.83 17.18 -50.82
N ARG A 184 -13.95 17.89 -50.82
CA ARG A 184 -14.07 19.22 -51.40
C ARG A 184 -14.45 20.22 -50.33
N VAL A 185 -13.66 21.28 -50.24
CA VAL A 185 -13.87 22.38 -49.32
C VAL A 185 -14.70 23.45 -50.03
N LYS A 186 -15.73 23.95 -49.37
CA LYS A 186 -16.57 25.03 -49.89
C LYS A 186 -15.90 26.37 -49.62
N THR A 187 -15.26 26.94 -50.63
CA THR A 187 -14.64 28.28 -50.57
C THR A 187 -15.53 29.32 -51.24
N HIS A 188 -15.12 30.59 -51.16
CA HIS A 188 -15.76 31.70 -51.87
C HIS A 188 -15.77 31.51 -53.40
N SER A 189 -14.83 30.72 -53.94
CA SER A 189 -14.71 30.40 -55.37
C SER A 189 -15.45 29.12 -55.77
N GLY A 190 -16.14 28.45 -54.84
CA GLY A 190 -16.86 27.20 -55.07
C GLY A 190 -16.26 26.01 -54.34
N LEU A 191 -16.58 24.80 -54.81
CA LEU A 191 -16.06 23.55 -54.22
C LEU A 191 -14.68 23.23 -54.78
N VAL A 192 -13.65 23.43 -53.97
CA VAL A 192 -12.24 23.18 -54.33
C VAL A 192 -11.76 21.88 -53.67
N PRO A 193 -11.08 20.97 -54.39
CA PRO A 193 -10.47 19.79 -53.78
C PRO A 193 -9.49 20.15 -52.65
N ILE A 194 -9.58 19.44 -51.53
CA ILE A 194 -8.72 19.68 -50.35
C ILE A 194 -7.23 19.48 -50.67
N THR A 195 -6.93 18.61 -51.64
CA THR A 195 -5.57 18.26 -52.09
C THR A 195 -4.82 19.41 -52.74
N ASN A 196 -5.51 20.46 -53.18
CA ASN A 196 -4.89 21.65 -53.74
C ASN A 196 -4.07 22.45 -52.70
N PHE A 197 -4.37 22.27 -51.40
CA PHE A 197 -3.75 23.05 -50.34
C PHE A 197 -3.51 22.28 -49.03
N ALA A 198 -3.87 21.00 -48.96
CA ALA A 198 -3.57 20.15 -47.81
C ALA A 198 -3.10 18.76 -48.26
N ARG A 199 -2.21 18.15 -47.47
CA ARG A 199 -1.72 16.79 -47.68
C ARG A 199 -1.79 16.02 -46.37
N VAL A 200 -2.21 14.76 -46.45
CA VAL A 200 -2.16 13.84 -45.30
C VAL A 200 -0.81 13.16 -45.29
N LYS A 201 -0.14 13.14 -44.13
CA LYS A 201 1.12 12.44 -43.90
C LYS A 201 0.96 11.47 -42.73
N PRO A 202 1.41 10.21 -42.86
CA PRO A 202 1.50 9.31 -41.73
C PRO A 202 2.68 9.74 -40.84
N GLU A 203 2.41 9.95 -39.56
CA GLU A 203 3.42 10.19 -38.53
C GLU A 203 3.31 9.12 -37.44
N PRO A 204 4.40 8.80 -36.73
CA PRO A 204 4.32 7.88 -35.59
C PRO A 204 3.32 8.41 -34.55
N LYS A 205 2.39 7.56 -34.12
CA LYS A 205 1.43 7.92 -33.07
C LYS A 205 2.18 8.38 -31.82
N GLN A 206 1.78 9.51 -31.28
CA GLN A 206 2.24 9.97 -29.98
C GLN A 206 1.09 9.87 -28.99
N ASP A 207 1.25 9.01 -27.98
CA ASP A 207 0.28 8.93 -26.90
C ASP A 207 0.47 10.08 -25.90
N THR A 208 -0.31 10.07 -24.82
CA THR A 208 -0.23 11.06 -23.74
C THR A 208 1.21 11.25 -23.25
N ILE A 209 1.63 12.52 -23.14
CA ILE A 209 2.98 12.87 -22.71
C ILE A 209 2.97 13.16 -21.21
N HIS A 210 3.49 12.21 -20.44
CA HIS A 210 3.70 12.34 -19.00
C HIS A 210 4.95 13.16 -18.68
N ARG A 211 4.84 14.04 -17.67
CA ARG A 211 5.95 14.84 -17.16
C ARG A 211 5.96 14.92 -15.64
N LEU A 212 7.14 14.79 -15.06
CA LEU A 212 7.40 15.04 -13.63
C LEU A 212 8.52 16.08 -13.52
N ASP A 213 8.29 17.13 -12.74
CA ASP A 213 9.22 18.25 -12.56
C ASP A 213 9.75 18.85 -13.89
N GLY A 214 8.89 18.90 -14.90
CA GLY A 214 9.22 19.42 -16.23
C GLY A 214 10.02 18.49 -17.13
N LYS A 215 10.38 17.29 -16.68
CA LYS A 215 11.03 16.24 -17.49
C LYS A 215 10.01 15.24 -18.01
N ARG A 216 10.18 14.74 -19.24
CA ARG A 216 9.37 13.65 -19.78
C ARG A 216 9.69 12.37 -19.00
N ILE A 217 8.66 11.63 -18.61
CA ILE A 217 8.77 10.37 -17.90
C ILE A 217 8.05 9.26 -18.66
N VAL A 218 8.56 8.04 -18.55
CA VAL A 218 7.87 6.82 -18.95
C VAL A 218 7.94 5.87 -17.76
N ASN A 219 6.78 5.38 -17.33
CA ASN A 219 6.66 4.46 -16.22
C ASN A 219 6.51 3.05 -16.79
N VAL A 220 7.38 2.15 -16.34
CA VAL A 220 7.20 0.71 -16.52
C VAL A 220 6.72 0.17 -15.18
N VAL A 221 5.48 -0.30 -15.13
CA VAL A 221 4.85 -0.79 -13.90
C VAL A 221 4.74 -2.30 -13.94
N ALA A 222 4.82 -2.93 -12.77
CA ALA A 222 4.70 -4.37 -12.62
C ALA A 222 4.21 -4.74 -11.21
N ASP A 223 3.56 -5.89 -11.12
CA ASP A 223 3.20 -6.53 -9.86
C ASP A 223 4.17 -7.67 -9.52
N MET A 224 4.37 -7.94 -8.24
CA MET A 224 5.21 -9.06 -7.82
C MET A 224 4.48 -10.39 -8.04
N ALA A 225 5.17 -11.33 -8.69
CA ALA A 225 4.70 -12.70 -8.84
C ALA A 225 4.51 -13.38 -7.47
N GLU A 226 3.62 -14.36 -7.39
CA GLU A 226 3.33 -15.04 -6.13
C GLU A 226 4.57 -15.73 -5.54
N GLY A 227 4.76 -15.58 -4.22
CA GLY A 227 5.91 -16.13 -3.50
C GLY A 227 7.14 -15.21 -3.49
N TYR A 228 7.14 -14.15 -4.30
CA TYR A 228 8.17 -13.13 -4.28
C TYR A 228 7.77 -11.98 -3.33
N ASN A 229 8.78 -11.31 -2.78
CA ASN A 229 8.58 -10.15 -1.92
C ASN A 229 9.41 -9.00 -2.46
N LEU A 230 8.76 -7.87 -2.74
CA LEU A 230 9.41 -6.69 -3.30
C LEU A 230 10.64 -6.25 -2.50
N ALA A 231 10.57 -6.25 -1.17
CA ALA A 231 11.68 -5.82 -0.32
C ALA A 231 12.91 -6.75 -0.40
N ILE A 232 12.71 -8.03 -0.75
CA ILE A 232 13.79 -9.00 -0.94
C ILE A 232 14.39 -8.89 -2.34
N GLU A 233 13.55 -8.69 -3.35
CA GLU A 233 13.95 -8.65 -4.76
C GLU A 233 14.50 -7.28 -5.19
N LEU A 234 14.16 -6.19 -4.48
CA LEU A 234 14.54 -4.82 -4.84
C LEU A 234 16.06 -4.64 -5.08
N PRO A 235 16.97 -5.16 -4.25
CA PRO A 235 18.41 -5.02 -4.50
C PRO A 235 18.87 -5.74 -5.78
N ALA A 236 18.24 -6.89 -6.10
CA ALA A 236 18.54 -7.64 -7.32
C ALA A 236 18.01 -6.91 -8.55
N ILE A 237 16.80 -6.37 -8.47
CA ILE A 237 16.18 -5.53 -9.50
C ILE A 237 17.03 -4.28 -9.77
N GLN A 238 17.42 -3.56 -8.73
CA GLN A 238 18.24 -2.36 -8.86
C GLN A 238 19.57 -2.67 -9.55
N LYS A 239 20.26 -3.72 -9.11
CA LYS A 239 21.52 -4.15 -9.74
C LYS A 239 21.32 -4.53 -11.21
N ALA A 240 20.26 -5.25 -11.55
CA ALA A 240 19.99 -5.64 -12.93
C ALA A 240 19.68 -4.43 -13.84
N LEU A 241 18.98 -3.41 -13.31
CA LEU A 241 18.72 -2.16 -14.02
C LEU A 241 20.00 -1.32 -14.21
N GLU A 242 20.91 -1.33 -13.23
CA GLU A 242 22.24 -0.69 -13.36
C GLU A 242 23.11 -1.39 -14.43
N GLU A 243 22.99 -2.71 -14.57
CA GLU A 243 23.69 -3.50 -15.59
C GLU A 243 23.11 -3.34 -17.00
N LEU A 244 21.91 -2.76 -17.14
CA LEU A 244 21.18 -2.66 -18.42
C LEU A 244 21.83 -1.68 -19.44
N ASN A 245 22.89 -0.96 -19.07
CA ASN A 245 23.61 0.01 -19.91
C ASN A 245 22.65 0.94 -20.68
N LEU A 246 21.77 1.64 -19.95
CA LEU A 246 20.82 2.58 -20.55
C LEU A 246 21.53 3.68 -21.36
N PRO A 247 20.86 4.25 -22.39
CA PRO A 247 21.42 5.34 -23.20
C PRO A 247 21.90 6.53 -22.35
N ALA A 248 22.96 7.20 -22.81
CA ALA A 248 23.54 8.34 -22.09
C ALA A 248 22.50 9.46 -21.88
N GLY A 249 22.36 9.92 -20.63
CA GLY A 249 21.41 10.97 -20.26
C GLY A 249 20.00 10.47 -19.89
N VAL A 250 19.82 9.16 -19.78
CA VAL A 250 18.67 8.51 -19.16
C VAL A 250 19.00 8.20 -17.69
N GLU A 251 18.10 8.54 -16.79
CA GLU A 251 18.14 8.24 -15.37
C GLU A 251 16.89 7.41 -15.05
N PHE A 252 17.03 6.39 -14.21
CA PHE A 252 15.90 5.61 -13.73
C PHE A 252 15.73 5.78 -12.21
N SER A 253 14.50 5.68 -11.74
CA SER A 253 14.15 5.67 -10.32
C SER A 253 13.15 4.55 -10.07
N ILE A 254 13.31 3.85 -8.95
CA ILE A 254 12.37 2.80 -8.53
C ILE A 254 11.44 3.38 -7.48
N LYS A 255 10.14 3.35 -7.76
CA LYS A 255 9.03 3.75 -6.90
C LYS A 255 8.02 2.60 -6.77
N GLY A 256 6.87 2.89 -6.16
CA GLY A 256 5.79 1.94 -5.91
C GLY A 256 5.62 1.67 -4.43
N GLN A 257 5.28 0.43 -4.09
CA GLN A 257 4.99 0.02 -2.71
C GLN A 257 6.18 0.27 -1.76
N ASN A 258 7.42 0.15 -2.24
CA ASN A 258 8.62 0.34 -1.42
C ASN A 258 8.75 1.78 -0.86
N GLU A 259 8.44 2.82 -1.63
CA GLU A 259 8.52 4.21 -1.15
C GLU A 259 7.46 4.45 -0.06
N GLU A 260 6.22 4.03 -0.30
CA GLU A 260 5.12 4.12 0.66
C GLU A 260 5.42 3.30 1.93
N GLN A 261 6.05 2.14 1.77
CA GLN A 261 6.50 1.28 2.86
C GLN A 261 7.60 1.95 3.70
N GLN A 262 8.57 2.61 3.08
CA GLN A 262 9.61 3.37 3.77
C GLN A 262 9.04 4.58 4.52
N ASN A 263 8.15 5.34 3.87
CA ASN A 263 7.44 6.47 4.48
C ASN A 263 6.62 6.02 5.69
N SER A 264 5.84 4.96 5.53
CA SER A 264 5.04 4.34 6.60
C SER A 264 5.91 3.82 7.74
N SER A 265 7.06 3.19 7.42
CA SER A 265 8.01 2.69 8.42
C SER A 265 8.64 3.84 9.21
N ALA A 266 9.07 4.91 8.55
CA ALA A 266 9.63 6.09 9.19
C ALA A 266 8.59 6.79 10.09
N PHE A 267 7.35 6.93 9.62
CA PHE A 267 6.25 7.44 10.41
C PHE A 267 6.00 6.58 11.65
N LEU A 268 5.86 5.26 11.49
CA LEU A 268 5.62 4.34 12.62
C LEU A 268 6.78 4.31 13.61
N GLN A 269 8.03 4.38 13.14
CA GLN A 269 9.20 4.47 14.02
C GLN A 269 9.16 5.76 14.85
N SER A 270 8.86 6.89 14.23
CA SER A 270 8.73 8.17 14.94
C SER A 270 7.55 8.16 15.94
N ALA A 271 6.41 7.59 15.53
CA ALA A 271 5.22 7.44 16.37
C ALA A 271 5.48 6.50 17.56
N PHE A 272 6.17 5.38 17.35
CA PHE A 272 6.56 4.44 18.40
C PHE A 272 7.50 5.09 19.42
N MET A 273 8.50 5.85 18.95
CA MET A 273 9.40 6.60 19.84
C MET A 273 8.67 7.69 20.63
N ALA A 274 7.76 8.43 19.99
CA ALA A 274 6.91 9.41 20.67
C ALA A 274 6.01 8.75 21.74
N ALA A 275 5.39 7.61 21.41
CA ALA A 275 4.57 6.84 22.33
C ALA A 275 5.39 6.33 23.53
N LEU A 276 6.61 5.81 23.31
CA LEU A 276 7.53 5.42 24.37
C LEU A 276 7.95 6.61 25.24
N ALA A 277 8.21 7.78 24.66
CA ALA A 277 8.55 8.98 25.42
C ALA A 277 7.40 9.47 26.31
N VAL A 278 6.17 9.49 25.77
CA VAL A 278 4.96 9.84 26.54
C VAL A 278 4.70 8.81 27.64
N MET A 279 4.82 7.51 27.33
CA MET A 279 4.71 6.46 28.34
C MET A 279 5.80 6.60 29.41
N ALA A 280 7.05 6.90 29.03
CA ALA A 280 8.13 7.14 29.98
C ALA A 280 7.79 8.29 30.94
N LEU A 281 7.28 9.40 30.42
CA LEU A 281 6.86 10.54 31.23
C LEU A 281 5.76 10.14 32.22
N ILE A 282 4.70 9.49 31.75
CA ILE A 282 3.60 9.00 32.60
C ILE A 282 4.11 8.04 33.68
N LEU A 283 5.03 7.14 33.34
CA LEU A 283 5.58 6.17 34.30
C LEU A 283 6.49 6.84 35.33
N ILE A 284 7.31 7.81 34.90
CA ILE A 284 8.16 8.57 35.81
C ILE A 284 7.30 9.39 36.78
N THR A 285 6.24 10.05 36.31
CA THR A 285 5.33 10.81 37.17
C THR A 285 4.53 9.90 38.11
N GLN A 286 4.07 8.73 37.64
CA GLN A 286 3.33 7.76 38.42
C GLN A 286 4.16 7.13 39.55
N PHE A 287 5.37 6.65 39.24
CA PHE A 287 6.20 5.90 40.18
C PHE A 287 7.26 6.73 40.90
N ASN A 288 7.49 7.97 40.46
CA ASN A 288 8.56 8.84 40.93
C ASN A 288 9.94 8.13 40.94
N SER A 289 10.19 7.28 39.94
CA SER A 289 11.35 6.40 39.86
C SER A 289 11.73 6.05 38.43
N PHE A 290 12.88 6.55 37.98
CA PHE A 290 13.45 6.24 36.66
C PHE A 290 13.72 4.74 36.47
N TYR A 291 14.15 4.05 37.52
CA TYR A 291 14.44 2.61 37.43
C TYR A 291 13.18 1.80 37.15
N GLN A 292 12.09 2.08 37.86
CA GLN A 292 10.82 1.37 37.66
C GLN A 292 10.21 1.69 36.30
N ALA A 293 10.27 2.95 35.87
CA ALA A 293 9.86 3.33 34.51
C ALA A 293 10.68 2.57 33.45
N PHE A 294 12.01 2.49 33.59
CA PHE A 294 12.88 1.76 32.68
C PHE A 294 12.56 0.26 32.64
N LEU A 295 12.31 -0.38 33.79
CA LEU A 295 11.92 -1.79 33.84
C LEU A 295 10.65 -2.06 33.01
N ILE A 296 9.64 -1.21 33.17
CA ILE A 296 8.37 -1.33 32.43
C ILE A 296 8.60 -1.16 30.92
N LEU A 297 9.36 -0.13 30.51
CA LEU A 297 9.67 0.11 29.10
C LEU A 297 10.52 -1.00 28.48
N SER A 298 11.42 -1.62 29.26
CA SER A 298 12.21 -2.76 28.78
C SER A 298 11.32 -3.97 28.45
N ALA A 299 10.25 -4.20 29.22
CA ALA A 299 9.29 -5.27 28.94
C ALA A 299 8.54 -5.05 27.61
N VAL A 300 8.30 -3.80 27.22
CA VAL A 300 7.73 -3.45 25.91
C VAL A 300 8.70 -3.80 24.79
N LEU A 301 9.98 -3.48 24.94
CA LEU A 301 10.97 -3.83 23.92
C LEU A 301 11.04 -5.35 23.72
N PHE A 302 11.06 -6.12 24.82
CA PHE A 302 11.08 -7.57 24.74
C PHE A 302 9.77 -8.20 24.26
N SER A 303 8.61 -7.53 24.41
CA SER A 303 7.35 -8.05 23.88
C SER A 303 7.33 -8.08 22.35
N THR A 304 8.10 -7.23 21.67
CA THR A 304 8.26 -7.26 20.21
C THR A 304 8.83 -8.59 19.72
N VAL A 305 9.70 -9.26 20.51
CA VAL A 305 10.19 -10.62 20.19
C VAL A 305 9.02 -11.62 20.15
N GLY A 306 8.06 -11.47 21.05
CA GLY A 306 6.83 -12.28 21.05
C GLY A 306 5.94 -12.04 19.83
N VAL A 307 5.91 -10.80 19.33
CA VAL A 307 5.19 -10.44 18.10
C VAL A 307 5.79 -11.20 16.92
N PHE A 308 7.11 -11.13 16.74
CA PHE A 308 7.79 -11.84 15.67
C PHE A 308 7.68 -13.36 15.80
N ALA A 309 7.79 -13.90 17.02
CA ALA A 309 7.58 -15.31 17.28
C ALA A 309 6.15 -15.76 16.92
N GLY A 310 5.13 -14.96 17.29
CA GLY A 310 3.74 -15.22 16.92
C GLY A 310 3.53 -15.24 15.41
N LEU A 311 4.01 -14.21 14.71
CA LEU A 311 3.92 -14.14 13.25
C LEU A 311 4.64 -15.32 12.57
N LEU A 312 5.79 -15.74 13.09
CA LEU A 312 6.54 -16.89 12.57
C LEU A 312 5.77 -18.21 12.77
N VAL A 313 5.18 -18.43 13.95
CA VAL A 313 4.39 -19.64 14.25
C VAL A 313 3.17 -19.75 13.33
N PHE A 314 2.50 -18.63 13.04
CA PHE A 314 1.36 -18.59 12.13
C PHE A 314 1.74 -18.35 10.65
N GLN A 315 3.04 -18.33 10.34
CA GLN A 315 3.59 -18.10 8.99
C GLN A 315 2.99 -16.87 8.29
N ARG A 316 2.85 -15.76 9.02
CA ARG A 316 2.30 -14.51 8.49
C ARG A 316 3.42 -13.49 8.25
N PRO A 317 3.40 -12.75 7.13
CA PRO A 317 4.35 -11.68 6.91
C PRO A 317 4.12 -10.54 7.91
N PHE A 318 5.19 -9.79 8.20
CA PHE A 318 5.11 -8.58 8.99
C PHE A 318 4.63 -7.43 8.10
N GLY A 319 3.37 -7.03 8.24
CA GLY A 319 2.83 -5.84 7.56
C GLY A 319 3.17 -4.60 8.37
N ILE A 320 3.90 -3.64 7.78
CA ILE A 320 4.40 -2.48 8.51
C ILE A 320 3.29 -1.71 9.22
N ILE A 321 2.19 -1.41 8.53
CA ILE A 321 1.07 -0.65 9.10
C ILE A 321 0.34 -1.49 10.15
N MET A 322 -0.22 -2.64 9.77
CA MET A 322 -1.09 -3.44 10.66
C MET A 322 -0.34 -4.09 11.82
N SER A 323 0.80 -4.73 11.57
CA SER A 323 1.63 -5.28 12.64
C SER A 323 2.27 -4.18 13.48
N GLY A 324 2.65 -3.04 12.89
CA GLY A 324 3.19 -1.88 13.61
C GLY A 324 2.18 -1.27 14.59
N ILE A 325 0.93 -1.05 14.16
CA ILE A 325 -0.16 -0.62 15.05
C ILE A 325 -0.39 -1.67 16.14
N GLY A 326 -0.33 -2.96 15.81
CA GLY A 326 -0.42 -4.06 16.78
C GLY A 326 0.67 -4.00 17.85
N VAL A 327 1.92 -3.70 17.48
CA VAL A 327 3.05 -3.52 18.41
C VAL A 327 2.81 -2.32 19.35
N ILE A 328 2.34 -1.19 18.81
CA ILE A 328 2.04 0.01 19.60
C ILE A 328 0.90 -0.26 20.58
N ALA A 329 -0.18 -0.92 20.15
CA ALA A 329 -1.30 -1.29 21.00
C ALA A 329 -0.87 -2.28 22.09
N LEU A 330 -0.06 -3.28 21.74
CA LEU A 330 0.52 -4.25 22.67
C LEU A 330 1.36 -3.55 23.75
N ALA A 331 2.15 -2.53 23.39
CA ALA A 331 2.95 -1.78 24.35
C ALA A 331 2.08 -1.25 25.51
N GLY A 332 0.93 -0.66 25.21
CA GLY A 332 0.00 -0.18 26.23
C GLY A 332 -0.54 -1.29 27.14
N ILE A 333 -0.90 -2.45 26.56
CA ILE A 333 -1.41 -3.61 27.32
C ILE A 333 -0.32 -4.16 28.26
N VAL A 334 0.91 -4.32 27.75
CA VAL A 334 2.05 -4.82 28.52
C VAL A 334 2.43 -3.86 29.64
N VAL A 335 2.43 -2.55 29.36
CA VAL A 335 2.68 -1.51 30.35
C VAL A 335 1.64 -1.56 31.47
N ASN A 336 0.35 -1.67 31.14
CA ASN A 336 -0.72 -1.73 32.14
C ASN A 336 -0.55 -2.92 33.11
N ASN A 337 -0.25 -4.10 32.59
CA ASN A 337 0.02 -5.28 33.42
C ASN A 337 1.24 -5.08 34.35
N ASN A 338 2.29 -4.43 33.85
CA ASN A 338 3.48 -4.13 34.65
C ASN A 338 3.25 -3.04 35.71
N ILE A 339 2.46 -2.01 35.40
CA ILE A 339 2.10 -0.94 36.35
C ILE A 339 1.47 -1.54 37.60
N VAL A 340 0.48 -2.42 37.43
CA VAL A 340 -0.24 -3.04 38.55
C VAL A 340 0.68 -3.93 39.39
N LEU A 341 1.62 -4.65 38.76
CA LEU A 341 2.58 -5.50 39.46
C LEU A 341 3.55 -4.67 40.31
N ILE A 342 4.17 -3.65 39.71
CA ILE A 342 5.14 -2.79 40.39
C ILE A 342 4.49 -1.92 41.47
N ASP A 343 3.28 -1.42 41.23
CA ASP A 343 2.53 -0.67 42.25
C ASP A 343 2.26 -1.52 43.49
N THR A 344 1.87 -2.78 43.30
CA THR A 344 1.65 -3.72 44.42
C THR A 344 2.93 -4.00 45.18
N TYR A 345 4.04 -4.19 44.46
CA TYR A 345 5.36 -4.34 45.07
C TYR A 345 5.73 -3.10 45.91
N ASN A 346 5.53 -1.90 45.36
CA ASN A 346 5.79 -0.65 46.08
C ASN A 346 4.90 -0.50 47.31
N GLN A 347 3.62 -0.86 47.24
CA GLN A 347 2.72 -0.83 48.38
C GLN A 347 3.18 -1.81 49.49
N LEU A 348 3.60 -3.03 49.13
CA LEU A 348 4.13 -3.99 50.09
C LEU A 348 5.46 -3.53 50.71
N ARG A 349 6.34 -2.90 49.92
CA ARG A 349 7.57 -2.28 50.43
C ARG A 349 7.29 -1.14 51.39
N LYS A 350 6.29 -0.28 51.11
CA LYS A 350 5.84 0.78 52.03
C LYS A 350 5.26 0.24 53.33
N ARG A 351 4.71 -0.99 53.33
CA ARG A 351 4.25 -1.69 54.54
C ARG A 351 5.38 -2.35 55.35
N GLY A 352 6.64 -2.17 54.95
CA GLY A 352 7.81 -2.66 55.68
C GLY A 352 8.28 -4.06 55.33
N LEU A 353 7.71 -4.70 54.30
CA LEU A 353 8.15 -6.05 53.87
C LEU A 353 9.56 -6.02 53.27
N HIS A 354 10.33 -7.07 53.57
CA HIS A 354 11.64 -7.28 52.95
C HIS A 354 11.47 -7.52 51.44
N LYS A 355 12.47 -7.16 50.62
CA LYS A 355 12.35 -7.15 49.16
C LYS A 355 11.89 -8.48 48.58
N GLU A 356 12.53 -9.57 48.99
CA GLU A 356 12.26 -10.92 48.52
C GLU A 356 10.82 -11.33 48.84
N GLU A 357 10.39 -11.07 50.07
CA GLU A 357 9.03 -11.37 50.50
C GLU A 357 7.98 -10.51 49.79
N ALA A 358 8.28 -9.23 49.57
CA ALA A 358 7.41 -8.32 48.81
C ALA A 358 7.23 -8.81 47.37
N ILE A 359 8.32 -9.21 46.68
CA ILE A 359 8.26 -9.74 45.31
C ILE A 359 7.43 -11.02 45.24
N LEU A 360 7.69 -11.98 46.15
CA LEU A 360 6.94 -13.24 46.20
C LEU A 360 5.44 -13.02 46.43
N ARG A 361 5.09 -12.19 47.43
CA ARG A 361 3.69 -11.86 47.73
C ARG A 361 3.02 -11.12 46.58
N THR A 362 3.72 -10.19 45.93
CA THR A 362 3.22 -9.50 44.72
C THR A 362 2.94 -10.50 43.60
N GLY A 363 3.87 -11.42 43.32
CA GLY A 363 3.70 -12.46 42.31
C GLY A 363 2.45 -13.29 42.56
N VAL A 364 2.27 -13.80 43.78
CA VAL A 364 1.09 -14.60 44.16
C VAL A 364 -0.22 -13.80 44.02
N GLN A 365 -0.22 -12.54 44.45
CA GLN A 365 -1.42 -11.69 44.38
C GLN A 365 -1.81 -11.29 42.95
N ARG A 366 -0.82 -11.14 42.06
CA ARG A 366 -1.03 -10.63 40.70
C ARG A 366 -1.05 -11.70 39.62
N LEU A 367 -0.58 -12.91 39.90
CA LEU A 367 -0.62 -14.03 38.96
C LEU A 367 -2.02 -14.25 38.36
N ARG A 368 -3.04 -14.40 39.21
CA ARG A 368 -4.43 -14.66 38.74
C ARG A 368 -5.00 -13.49 37.92
N PRO A 369 -4.97 -12.23 38.39
CA PRO A 369 -5.44 -11.10 37.59
C PRO A 369 -4.73 -10.94 36.25
N VAL A 370 -3.39 -11.04 36.23
CA VAL A 370 -2.59 -10.86 34.99
C VAL A 370 -2.84 -12.00 34.01
N LEU A 371 -2.94 -13.25 34.48
CA LEU A 371 -3.28 -14.38 33.61
C LEU A 371 -4.71 -14.25 33.05
N LEU A 372 -5.67 -13.79 33.86
CA LEU A 372 -7.04 -13.61 33.41
C LEU A 372 -7.12 -12.60 32.27
N THR A 373 -6.54 -11.41 32.42
CA THR A 373 -6.55 -10.38 31.36
C THR A 373 -5.85 -10.85 30.09
N THR A 374 -4.75 -11.58 30.25
CA THR A 374 -3.98 -12.17 29.15
C THR A 374 -4.81 -13.18 28.38
N VAL A 375 -5.36 -14.18 29.07
CA VAL A 375 -6.13 -15.26 28.47
C VAL A 375 -7.39 -14.70 27.82
N THR A 376 -8.11 -13.78 28.47
CA THR A 376 -9.31 -13.18 27.87
C THR A 376 -9.00 -12.39 26.61
N THR A 377 -7.89 -11.65 26.59
CA THR A 377 -7.48 -10.87 25.40
C THR A 377 -7.06 -11.79 24.25
N ILE A 378 -6.27 -12.82 24.54
CA ILE A 378 -5.85 -13.81 23.54
C ILE A 378 -7.06 -14.55 22.98
N LEU A 379 -7.98 -15.03 23.85
CA LEU A 379 -9.19 -15.71 23.40
C LEU A 379 -10.12 -14.79 22.62
N GLY A 380 -10.22 -13.51 22.99
CA GLY A 380 -11.01 -12.52 22.26
C GLY A 380 -10.47 -12.23 20.86
N LEU A 381 -9.15 -12.28 20.68
CA LEU A 381 -8.49 -12.06 19.39
C LEU A 381 -8.29 -13.35 18.58
N MET A 382 -8.44 -14.53 19.19
CA MET A 382 -8.21 -15.82 18.55
C MET A 382 -9.03 -16.04 17.27
N PRO A 383 -10.33 -15.65 17.20
CA PRO A 383 -11.08 -15.76 15.95
C PRO A 383 -10.41 -14.99 14.79
N MET A 384 -9.90 -13.78 15.05
CA MET A 384 -9.20 -12.98 14.03
C MET A 384 -7.84 -13.58 13.63
N VAL A 385 -7.12 -14.17 14.59
CA VAL A 385 -5.85 -14.89 14.33
C VAL A 385 -6.09 -16.10 13.43
N LEU A 386 -7.18 -16.83 13.66
CA LEU A 386 -7.58 -18.01 12.87
C LEU A 386 -8.38 -17.67 11.61
N GLN A 387 -8.48 -16.38 11.23
CA GLN A 387 -9.27 -15.92 10.08
C GLN A 387 -10.73 -16.40 10.12
N THR A 388 -11.27 -16.59 11.31
CA THR A 388 -12.64 -17.06 11.55
C THR A 388 -13.51 -15.87 11.92
N ASN A 389 -14.46 -15.54 11.07
CA ASN A 389 -15.55 -14.60 11.36
C ASN A 389 -16.73 -15.39 11.93
N VAL A 390 -17.15 -15.04 13.13
CA VAL A 390 -18.27 -15.68 13.83
C VAL A 390 -19.42 -14.67 13.84
N ASP A 391 -20.36 -14.83 12.92
CA ASP A 391 -21.59 -14.07 12.94
C ASP A 391 -22.58 -14.73 13.91
N LEU A 392 -22.68 -14.15 15.10
CA LEU A 392 -23.57 -14.60 16.18
C LEU A 392 -25.06 -14.35 15.86
N ILE A 393 -25.37 -13.36 15.00
CA ILE A 393 -26.74 -12.96 14.68
C ILE A 393 -27.30 -13.88 13.61
N ASN A 394 -26.53 -14.12 12.54
CA ASN A 394 -26.93 -15.02 11.46
C ASN A 394 -26.52 -16.49 11.71
N GLN A 395 -25.85 -16.78 12.83
CA GLN A 395 -25.35 -18.10 13.23
C GLN A 395 -24.46 -18.75 12.16
N LYS A 396 -23.61 -17.95 11.51
CA LYS A 396 -22.68 -18.41 10.49
C LYS A 396 -21.25 -18.30 11.00
N ILE A 397 -20.48 -19.38 10.81
CA ILE A 397 -19.03 -19.39 11.06
C ILE A 397 -18.37 -19.43 9.69
N GLU A 398 -17.60 -18.39 9.42
CA GLU A 398 -17.01 -18.09 8.15
C GLU A 398 -15.48 -18.10 8.30
N ILE A 399 -14.77 -18.99 7.61
CA ILE A 399 -13.32 -19.14 7.73
C ILE A 399 -12.64 -18.69 6.45
N GLY A 400 -11.71 -17.75 6.55
CA GLY A 400 -10.90 -17.29 5.41
C GLY A 400 -11.51 -16.13 4.62
N ALA A 401 -12.45 -15.37 5.22
CA ALA A 401 -13.00 -14.19 4.57
C ALA A 401 -11.88 -13.18 4.21
N PRO A 402 -11.80 -12.67 2.97
CA PRO A 402 -10.71 -11.79 2.53
C PRO A 402 -10.49 -10.56 3.41
N SER A 403 -11.57 -9.97 3.92
CA SER A 403 -11.53 -8.81 4.83
C SER A 403 -10.85 -9.09 6.17
N THR A 404 -10.73 -10.36 6.58
CA THR A 404 -10.07 -10.72 7.84
C THR A 404 -8.55 -10.62 7.75
N GLN A 405 -7.97 -10.66 6.54
CA GLN A 405 -6.52 -10.62 6.31
C GLN A 405 -5.85 -9.39 6.96
N TRP A 406 -6.51 -8.23 6.91
CA TRP A 406 -6.05 -6.99 7.55
C TRP A 406 -5.93 -7.13 9.07
N TRP A 407 -6.95 -7.73 9.68
CA TRP A 407 -7.05 -7.86 11.14
C TRP A 407 -6.20 -9.01 11.67
N THR A 408 -5.94 -10.04 10.85
CA THR A 408 -5.13 -11.20 11.25
C THR A 408 -3.72 -10.79 11.62
N GLN A 409 -3.06 -9.92 10.86
CA GLN A 409 -1.69 -9.48 11.17
C GLN A 409 -1.62 -8.70 12.49
N LEU A 410 -2.57 -7.79 12.71
CA LEU A 410 -2.69 -7.01 13.95
C LEU A 410 -3.00 -7.92 15.15
N ALA A 411 -4.00 -8.79 15.03
CA ALA A 411 -4.42 -9.71 16.08
C ALA A 411 -3.32 -10.71 16.45
N THR A 412 -2.60 -11.24 15.45
CA THR A 412 -1.49 -12.19 15.67
C THR A 412 -0.33 -11.51 16.39
N ALA A 413 -0.01 -10.27 16.02
CA ALA A 413 1.00 -9.48 16.71
C ALA A 413 0.64 -9.28 18.19
N ILE A 414 -0.59 -8.82 18.48
CA ILE A 414 -1.04 -8.60 19.86
C ILE A 414 -1.09 -9.91 20.65
N ALA A 415 -1.69 -10.98 20.10
CA ALA A 415 -1.85 -12.24 20.81
C ALA A 415 -0.50 -12.93 21.09
N GLY A 416 0.38 -13.02 20.09
CA GLY A 416 1.72 -13.62 20.24
C GLY A 416 2.60 -12.79 21.16
N GLY A 417 2.60 -11.47 20.97
CA GLY A 417 3.33 -10.54 21.82
C GLY A 417 2.87 -10.55 23.27
N LEU A 418 1.56 -10.65 23.53
CA LEU A 418 1.01 -10.72 24.89
C LEU A 418 1.30 -12.06 25.56
N ALA A 419 1.19 -13.18 24.83
CA ALA A 419 1.54 -14.50 25.34
C ALA A 419 3.00 -14.54 25.81
N PHE A 420 3.92 -13.96 25.06
CA PHE A 420 5.32 -13.87 25.44
C PHE A 420 5.57 -12.83 26.55
N ALA A 421 4.97 -11.65 26.45
CA ALA A 421 5.16 -10.55 27.40
C ALA A 421 4.65 -10.89 28.81
N THR A 422 3.68 -11.78 28.92
CA THR A 422 3.10 -12.17 30.21
C THR A 422 4.01 -13.14 30.97
N LEU A 423 4.68 -14.05 30.25
CA LEU A 423 5.79 -14.82 30.79
C LEU A 423 6.90 -13.89 31.29
N LEU A 424 7.28 -12.89 30.48
CA LEU A 424 8.28 -11.90 30.89
C LEU A 424 7.82 -11.08 32.10
N THR A 425 6.57 -10.63 32.13
CA THR A 425 6.06 -9.79 33.22
C THR A 425 5.99 -10.56 34.55
N LEU A 426 5.65 -11.85 34.52
CA LEU A 426 5.53 -12.67 35.73
C LEU A 426 6.87 -13.23 36.22
N VAL A 427 7.89 -13.31 35.36
CA VAL A 427 9.20 -13.88 35.72
C VAL A 427 10.28 -12.80 35.71
N LEU A 428 10.50 -12.15 34.56
CA LEU A 428 11.57 -11.17 34.36
C LEU A 428 11.38 -9.93 35.22
N THR A 429 10.17 -9.36 35.30
CA THR A 429 9.94 -8.13 36.09
C THR A 429 10.23 -8.34 37.58
N PRO A 430 9.74 -9.41 38.26
CA PRO A 430 10.16 -9.79 39.61
C PRO A 430 11.68 -9.94 39.78
N CYS A 431 12.35 -10.65 38.87
CA CYS A 431 13.80 -10.83 38.92
C CYS A 431 14.55 -9.51 38.80
N LEU A 432 14.11 -8.62 37.90
CA LEU A 432 14.73 -7.31 37.73
C LEU A 432 14.46 -6.39 38.93
N LEU A 433 13.27 -6.45 39.55
CA LEU A 433 12.99 -5.71 40.79
C LEU A 433 13.91 -6.11 41.95
N MET A 434 14.36 -7.36 42.00
CA MET A 434 15.34 -7.82 42.99
C MET A 434 16.69 -7.08 42.86
N PHE A 435 17.11 -6.76 41.63
CA PHE A 435 18.35 -6.02 41.36
C PHE A 435 18.25 -4.51 41.62
N GLY A 436 17.04 -3.94 41.73
CA GLY A 436 16.85 -2.52 42.03
C GLY A 436 17.39 -2.14 43.42
N ARG A 437 17.98 -0.96 43.61
CA ARG A 437 18.58 -0.52 44.89
C ARG A 437 17.58 -0.40 46.05
N ASP A 438 18.00 -0.75 47.27
CA ASP A 438 17.23 -0.57 48.52
C ASP A 438 17.22 0.91 48.94
N LYS A 439 16.14 1.66 48.65
CA LYS A 439 15.97 3.00 49.23
C LYS A 439 15.64 2.96 50.74
N VAL A 440 15.06 1.87 51.24
CA VAL A 440 14.65 1.73 52.65
C VAL A 440 15.84 1.67 53.62
N LYS A 441 17.02 1.24 53.17
CA LYS A 441 18.22 1.19 54.01
C LYS A 441 18.85 2.57 54.23
N GLN A 442 18.67 3.52 53.31
CA GLN A 442 19.26 4.86 53.41
C GLN A 442 18.55 5.76 54.42
N GLU A 443 17.21 5.73 54.49
CA GLU A 443 16.48 6.54 55.48
C GLU A 443 16.72 6.08 56.93
N ALA A 444 17.01 4.79 57.15
CA ALA A 444 17.36 4.26 58.47
C ALA A 444 18.79 4.61 58.91
N GLU A 445 19.72 4.82 57.96
CA GLU A 445 21.09 5.27 58.26
C GLU A 445 21.16 6.79 58.48
N ASP A 446 20.33 7.58 57.79
CA ASP A 446 20.29 9.05 57.94
C ASP A 446 19.47 9.54 59.16
N THR A 447 18.66 8.68 59.79
CA THR A 447 17.84 9.05 60.96
C THR A 447 18.49 8.76 62.32
N VAL A 448 19.70 8.19 62.36
CA VAL A 448 20.45 8.02 63.62
C VAL A 448 21.35 9.25 63.85
N PRO A 449 21.10 10.09 64.87
CA PRO A 449 21.99 11.20 65.18
C PRO A 449 23.37 10.64 65.61
N LYS A 450 24.44 11.13 64.96
CA LYS A 450 25.85 10.82 65.29
C LYS A 450 26.26 11.10 66.75
N SER A 451 25.41 11.71 67.58
CA SER A 451 25.69 12.03 68.98
C SER A 451 25.57 10.83 69.95
N LEU A 452 25.12 9.67 69.49
CA LEU A 452 24.97 8.46 70.31
C LEU A 452 26.08 7.42 70.12
N MET A 453 27.06 7.65 69.23
CA MET A 453 28.15 6.71 68.97
C MET A 453 29.39 6.92 69.86
N ASP A 454 29.52 8.08 70.52
CA ASP A 454 30.69 8.42 71.36
C ASP A 454 30.32 8.55 72.85
N LYS A 455 30.03 7.43 73.52
CA LYS A 455 30.19 7.34 74.98
C LYS A 455 30.84 6.01 75.35
N GLU A 456 32.15 6.06 75.57
CA GLU A 456 32.92 4.97 76.18
C GLU A 456 32.39 4.64 77.59
N PRO A 457 32.39 3.37 78.01
CA PRO A 457 32.12 3.01 79.39
C PRO A 457 33.36 3.16 80.26
N GLU A 458 33.26 3.94 81.32
CA GLU A 458 34.23 4.02 82.43
C GLU A 458 34.51 2.63 83.01
N LYS A 459 35.80 2.29 83.08
CA LYS A 459 36.30 1.10 83.79
C LYS A 459 36.22 1.33 85.30
N GLY A 460 35.38 0.55 85.98
CA GLY A 460 35.49 0.28 87.41
C GLY A 460 35.93 -1.17 87.63
N VAL A 461 37.14 -1.38 88.16
CA VAL A 461 37.58 -2.65 88.74
C VAL A 461 38.34 -2.33 90.02
N ALA A 462 37.93 -2.99 91.12
CA ALA A 462 38.61 -3.04 92.41
C ALA A 462 39.79 -4.02 92.37
#